data_AF-A0A7J9J852-F1
#
_entry.id   AF-A0A7J9J852-F1
#
_cell.length_a   1.000
_cell.length_b   1.000
_cell.length_c   1.000
_cell.angle_alpha   90.00
_cell.angle_beta   90.00
_cell.angle_gamma   90.00
#
_symmetry.space_group_name_H-M   'P 1'
#
loop_
_entity.id
_entity.type
_entity.pdbx_description
1 polymer ?
#
loop_
_entity_poly.entity_id
_entity_poly.type
_entity_poly.pdbx_seq_one_letter_code
_entity_poly.pdbx_strand_id
1 'polypeptide(L)'
;MPEFYRYLEMGLQNFEEYQVCAVTVGVVGDICRALEEKIVPYCDGIMTQLLKNLSSNQLNRSVKPPIFSCFGDIALAVGEYFEKYLMWAMSALQRAAELSTHVAGDDELTEYTNSLRNGILEAYSGIFQGFKSSAKTQLLIPYAPHILQFLDGIYMEKDMDDVVMKTAIGVLGDLADTLGSHAASLIQQSVSSKDFLNECLSSEDVMIKESAEWAKLAISRAISV
;
A
#
# COMPACT_ATOMS: atom_id res chain seq x y z
N MET A 1 18.21 -4.26 19.12
CA MET A 1 16.86 -3.66 19.05
C MET A 1 16.28 -3.24 20.40
N PRO A 2 16.35 -4.03 21.51
CA PRO A 2 15.65 -3.67 22.75
C PRO A 2 15.94 -2.27 23.29
N GLU A 3 17.20 -1.82 23.23
CA GLU A 3 17.57 -0.47 23.68
C GLU A 3 17.10 0.63 22.75
N PHE A 4 17.08 0.37 21.43
CA PHE A 4 16.68 1.32 20.42
C PHE A 4 15.16 1.49 20.32
N TYR A 5 14.41 0.42 20.59
CA TYR A 5 12.94 0.39 20.51
C TYR A 5 12.26 1.50 21.32
N ARG A 6 12.81 1.85 22.49
CA ARG A 6 12.30 2.95 23.31
C ARG A 6 12.27 4.29 22.56
N TYR A 7 13.29 4.54 21.72
CA TYR A 7 13.41 5.78 20.95
C TYR A 7 12.48 5.77 19.73
N LEU A 8 12.23 4.59 19.15
CA LEU A 8 11.19 4.43 18.13
C LEU A 8 9.81 4.77 18.71
N GLU A 9 9.46 4.22 19.88
CA GLU A 9 8.19 4.53 20.52
C GLU A 9 8.05 6.02 20.85
N MET A 10 9.11 6.66 21.34
CA MET A 10 9.12 8.11 21.59
C MET A 10 8.90 8.92 20.31
N GLY A 11 9.59 8.56 19.21
CA GLY A 11 9.44 9.26 17.94
C GLY A 11 8.06 9.09 17.31
N LEU A 12 7.47 7.89 17.41
CA LEU A 12 6.11 7.60 16.92
C LEU A 12 5.03 8.34 17.71
N GLN A 13 5.28 8.71 18.96
CA GLN A 13 4.34 9.44 19.81
C GLN A 13 4.52 10.97 19.74
N ASN A 14 5.51 11.46 18.99
CA ASN A 14 5.81 12.89 18.93
C ASN A 14 4.89 13.60 17.92
N PHE A 15 3.73 14.03 18.38
CA PHE A 15 2.76 14.80 17.59
C PHE A 15 3.18 16.25 17.34
N GLU A 16 4.02 16.83 18.20
CA GLU A 16 4.44 18.24 18.10
C GLU A 16 5.43 18.43 16.96
N GLU A 17 6.39 17.53 16.81
CA GLU A 17 7.36 17.54 15.71
C GLU A 17 7.02 16.45 14.68
N TYR A 18 6.03 16.73 13.84
CA TYR A 18 5.53 15.78 12.84
C TYR A 18 6.61 15.27 11.86
N GLN A 19 7.65 16.07 11.60
CA GLN A 19 8.79 15.67 10.77
C GLN A 19 9.59 14.53 11.43
N VAL A 20 9.80 14.60 12.75
CA VAL A 20 10.47 13.54 13.52
C VAL A 20 9.60 12.28 13.52
N CYS A 21 8.29 12.42 13.67
CA CYS A 21 7.37 11.29 13.55
C CYS A 21 7.47 10.63 12.16
N ALA A 22 7.42 11.41 11.08
CA ALA A 22 7.51 10.89 9.71
C ALA A 22 8.84 10.16 9.46
N VAL A 23 9.97 10.73 9.88
CA VAL A 23 11.29 10.06 9.78
C VAL A 23 11.32 8.78 10.60
N THR A 24 10.76 8.80 11.82
CA THR A 24 10.70 7.60 12.68
C THR A 24 9.91 6.48 12.02
N VAL A 25 8.79 6.80 11.36
CA VAL A 25 8.01 5.83 10.59
C VAL A 25 8.83 5.23 9.45
N GLY A 26 9.59 6.05 8.71
CA GLY A 26 10.51 5.57 7.67
C GLY A 26 11.56 4.60 8.23
N VAL A 27 12.16 4.93 9.38
CA VAL A 27 13.12 4.05 10.07
C VAL A 27 12.49 2.71 10.48
N VAL A 28 11.21 2.69 10.87
CA VAL A 28 10.51 1.43 11.14
C VAL A 28 10.43 0.58 9.87
N GLY A 29 10.12 1.18 8.71
CA GLY A 29 10.13 0.48 7.41
C GLY A 29 11.50 -0.13 7.09
N ASP A 30 12.57 0.64 7.26
CA ASP A 30 13.94 0.15 7.05
C ASP A 30 14.32 -0.99 8.00
N ILE A 31 13.88 -0.92 9.26
CA ILE A 31 14.07 -2.00 10.24
C ILE A 31 13.29 -3.25 9.85
N CYS A 32 12.06 -3.12 9.33
CA CYS A 32 11.28 -4.25 8.84
C CYS A 32 12.03 -4.96 7.71
N ARG A 33 12.58 -4.22 6.75
CA ARG A 33 13.40 -4.77 5.65
C ARG A 33 14.69 -5.42 6.14
N ALA A 34 15.34 -4.82 7.14
CA ALA A 34 16.63 -5.33 7.63
C ALA A 34 16.51 -6.53 8.58
N LEU A 35 15.43 -6.62 9.35
CA LEU A 35 15.22 -7.66 10.36
C LEU A 35 14.29 -8.79 9.90
N GLU A 36 13.46 -8.54 8.89
CA GLU A 36 12.43 -9.47 8.41
C GLU A 36 11.61 -9.99 9.60
N GLU A 37 11.33 -11.29 9.68
CA GLU A 37 10.54 -11.92 10.74
C GLU A 37 11.04 -11.62 12.17
N LYS A 38 12.31 -11.22 12.35
CA LYS A 38 12.87 -10.90 13.68
C LYS A 38 12.27 -9.64 14.30
N ILE A 39 11.52 -8.83 13.53
CA ILE A 39 10.80 -7.65 14.04
C ILE A 39 9.51 -8.01 14.79
N VAL A 40 8.99 -9.24 14.61
CA VAL A 40 7.71 -9.71 15.21
C VAL A 40 7.52 -9.36 16.69
N PRO A 41 8.52 -9.49 17.59
CA PRO A 41 8.35 -9.15 19.01
C PRO A 41 8.00 -7.67 19.30
N TYR A 42 8.21 -6.78 18.31
CA TYR A 42 8.00 -5.34 18.44
C TYR A 42 6.81 -4.84 17.62
N CYS A 43 6.26 -5.66 16.72
CA CYS A 43 5.20 -5.28 15.80
C CYS A 43 3.91 -4.85 16.51
N ASP A 44 3.52 -5.51 17.60
CA ASP A 44 2.29 -5.17 18.31
C ASP A 44 2.33 -3.71 18.83
N GLY A 45 3.47 -3.30 19.41
CA GLY A 45 3.66 -1.95 19.91
C GLY A 45 3.75 -0.93 18.78
N ILE A 46 4.50 -1.22 17.72
CA ILE A 46 4.60 -0.37 16.52
C ILE A 46 3.22 -0.15 15.89
N MET A 47 2.50 -1.23 15.57
CA MET A 47 1.17 -1.15 14.94
C MET A 47 0.18 -0.39 15.81
N THR A 48 0.24 -0.57 17.13
CA THR A 48 -0.58 0.20 18.07
C THR A 48 -0.33 1.71 17.95
N GLN A 49 0.93 2.15 17.86
CA GLN A 49 1.24 3.57 17.73
C GLN A 49 0.86 4.12 16.35
N LEU A 50 1.15 3.38 15.27
CA LEU A 50 0.78 3.80 13.90
C LEU A 50 -0.74 3.98 13.75
N LEU A 51 -1.54 3.05 14.27
CA LEU A 51 -3.01 3.13 14.23
C LEU A 51 -3.55 4.27 15.11
N LYS A 52 -2.93 4.53 16.28
CA LYS A 52 -3.26 5.70 17.12
C LYS A 52 -2.98 7.01 16.38
N ASN A 53 -1.84 7.10 15.69
CA ASN A 53 -1.50 8.29 14.90
C ASN A 53 -2.56 8.55 13.82
N LEU A 54 -2.96 7.54 13.06
CA LEU A 54 -3.99 7.68 12.03
C LEU A 54 -5.37 8.07 12.59
N SER A 55 -5.64 7.76 13.85
CA SER A 55 -6.89 8.11 14.55
C SER A 55 -6.85 9.50 15.19
N SER A 56 -5.69 10.16 15.22
CA SER A 56 -5.51 11.48 15.83
C SER A 56 -5.89 12.61 14.87
N ASN A 57 -6.79 13.49 15.31
CA ASN A 57 -7.14 14.71 14.59
C ASN A 57 -6.02 15.77 14.61
N GLN A 58 -4.98 15.57 15.43
CA GLN A 58 -3.83 16.47 15.54
C GLN A 58 -2.67 16.05 14.62
N LEU A 59 -2.74 14.87 14.01
CA LEU A 59 -1.67 14.39 13.14
C LEU A 59 -1.60 15.24 11.87
N ASN A 60 -0.41 15.76 11.57
CA ASN A 60 -0.18 16.42 10.29
C ASN A 60 -0.42 15.44 9.13
N ARG A 61 -1.13 15.90 8.10
CA ARG A 61 -1.47 15.11 6.91
C ARG A 61 -0.25 14.42 6.29
N SER A 62 0.91 15.07 6.28
CA SER A 62 2.14 14.56 5.65
C SER A 62 2.70 13.30 6.30
N VAL A 63 2.24 12.95 7.51
CA VAL A 63 2.68 11.73 8.22
C VAL A 63 1.84 10.53 7.80
N LYS A 64 0.65 10.73 7.20
CA LYS A 64 -0.22 9.61 6.80
C LYS A 64 0.40 8.75 5.68
N PRO A 65 0.95 9.32 4.58
CA PRO A 65 1.58 8.53 3.53
C PRO A 65 2.67 7.56 4.05
N PRO A 66 3.69 8.00 4.82
CA PRO A 66 4.72 7.07 5.29
C PRO A 66 4.17 6.02 6.27
N ILE A 67 3.12 6.31 7.05
CA ILE A 67 2.48 5.30 7.90
C ILE A 67 1.87 4.18 7.04
N PHE A 68 1.21 4.52 5.94
CA PHE A 68 0.64 3.52 5.04
C PHE A 68 1.73 2.68 4.36
N SER A 69 2.77 3.31 3.81
CA SER A 69 3.93 2.57 3.27
C SER A 69 4.52 1.61 4.30
N CYS A 70 4.64 2.06 5.55
CA CYS A 70 5.15 1.25 6.65
C CYS A 70 4.25 0.04 6.98
N PHE A 71 2.91 0.12 6.80
CA PHE A 71 2.06 -1.07 6.90
C PHE A 71 2.45 -2.14 5.87
N GLY A 72 2.76 -1.71 4.64
CA GLY A 72 3.27 -2.60 3.59
C GLY A 72 4.59 -3.24 3.99
N ASP A 73 5.55 -2.45 4.49
CA ASP A 73 6.86 -2.96 4.94
C ASP A 73 6.73 -3.97 6.08
N ILE A 74 5.86 -3.71 7.07
CA ILE A 74 5.60 -4.64 8.17
C ILE A 74 4.98 -5.91 7.62
N ALA A 75 3.94 -5.80 6.79
CA ALA A 75 3.27 -6.97 6.20
C ALA A 75 4.22 -7.84 5.38
N LEU A 76 5.09 -7.21 4.59
CA LEU A 76 6.11 -7.90 3.80
C LEU A 76 7.14 -8.61 4.69
N ALA A 77 7.55 -7.98 5.80
CA ALA A 77 8.55 -8.54 6.72
C ALA A 77 8.03 -9.70 7.58
N VAL A 78 6.75 -9.67 7.98
CA VAL A 78 6.19 -10.65 8.95
C VAL A 78 5.19 -11.63 8.34
N GLY A 79 4.87 -11.46 7.05
CA GLY A 79 3.95 -12.31 6.30
C GLY A 79 2.61 -12.52 7.00
N GLU A 80 2.22 -13.77 7.20
CA GLU A 80 0.91 -14.13 7.78
C GLU A 80 0.72 -13.69 9.23
N TYR A 81 1.79 -13.34 9.96
CA TYR A 81 1.66 -12.74 11.30
C TYR A 81 0.88 -11.41 11.25
N PHE A 82 0.90 -10.72 10.10
CA PHE A 82 0.16 -9.49 9.87
C PHE A 82 -1.36 -9.67 9.90
N GLU A 83 -1.88 -10.91 9.83
CA GLU A 83 -3.31 -11.21 9.98
C GLU A 83 -3.94 -10.52 11.20
N LYS A 84 -3.19 -10.44 12.31
CA LYS A 84 -3.62 -9.79 13.56
C LYS A 84 -4.05 -8.33 13.36
N TYR A 85 -3.46 -7.65 12.38
CA TYR A 85 -3.68 -6.23 12.13
C TYR A 85 -4.48 -5.97 10.85
N LEU A 86 -4.67 -7.01 10.02
CA LEU A 86 -5.19 -6.91 8.66
C LEU A 86 -6.50 -6.10 8.58
N MET A 87 -7.48 -6.42 9.42
CA MET A 87 -8.77 -5.72 9.44
C MET A 87 -8.62 -4.21 9.71
N TRP A 88 -7.71 -3.84 10.60
CA TRP A 88 -7.53 -2.45 11.04
C TRP A 88 -6.74 -1.67 10.00
N ALA A 89 -5.69 -2.29 9.45
CA ALA A 89 -4.89 -1.75 8.35
C ALA A 89 -5.76 -1.53 7.09
N MET A 90 -6.51 -2.54 6.65
CA MET A 90 -7.39 -2.44 5.49
C MET A 90 -8.48 -1.39 5.66
N SER A 91 -9.08 -1.30 6.85
CA SER A 91 -10.08 -0.26 7.15
C SER A 91 -9.48 1.14 7.09
N ALA A 92 -8.25 1.32 7.54
CA ALA A 92 -7.54 2.61 7.46
C ALA A 92 -7.18 2.97 6.01
N LEU A 93 -6.68 2.00 5.23
CA LEU A 93 -6.34 2.18 3.82
C LEU A 93 -7.58 2.53 2.98
N GLN A 94 -8.70 1.83 3.18
CA GLN A 94 -9.94 2.12 2.45
C GLN A 94 -10.45 3.54 2.71
N ARG A 95 -10.47 3.99 3.97
CA ARG A 95 -10.85 5.38 4.29
C ARG A 95 -9.92 6.40 3.65
N ALA A 96 -8.62 6.11 3.59
CA ALA A 96 -7.66 7.01 2.98
C ALA A 96 -7.78 7.04 1.45
N ALA A 97 -8.05 5.89 0.83
CA ALA A 97 -8.29 5.76 -0.61
C ALA A 97 -9.50 6.60 -1.03
N GLU A 98 -10.64 6.47 -0.33
CA GLU A 98 -11.86 7.27 -0.58
C GLU A 98 -11.60 8.78 -0.45
N LEU A 99 -10.75 9.21 0.49
CA LEU A 99 -10.39 10.62 0.63
C LEU A 99 -9.47 11.11 -0.49
N SER A 100 -8.66 10.24 -1.08
CA SER A 100 -7.66 10.62 -2.10
C SER A 100 -8.20 10.76 -3.52
N THR A 101 -9.43 10.28 -3.80
CA THR A 101 -10.11 10.38 -5.11
C THR A 101 -11.01 11.63 -5.22
N HIS A 102 -10.99 12.52 -4.23
CA HIS A 102 -11.90 13.67 -4.18
C HIS A 102 -11.17 15.00 -4.01
N VAL A 103 -9.88 15.02 -4.32
CA VAL A 103 -8.99 16.13 -4.00
C VAL A 103 -8.43 16.73 -5.29
N ALA A 104 -9.18 17.68 -5.85
CA ALA A 104 -8.65 18.63 -6.82
C ALA A 104 -8.19 19.88 -6.06
N GLY A 105 -6.97 20.35 -6.30
CA GLY A 105 -6.41 21.47 -5.55
C GLY A 105 -5.29 22.20 -6.27
N ASP A 106 -4.57 23.00 -5.50
CA ASP A 106 -3.31 23.60 -5.94
C ASP A 106 -2.19 22.55 -6.01
N ASP A 107 -1.03 22.96 -6.54
CA ASP A 107 0.12 22.07 -6.76
C ASP A 107 0.55 21.33 -5.48
N GLU A 108 0.52 21.99 -4.31
CA GLU A 108 0.87 21.37 -3.02
C GLU A 108 -0.12 20.26 -2.64
N LEU A 109 -1.41 20.49 -2.87
CA LEU A 109 -2.44 19.49 -2.58
C LEU A 109 -2.37 18.31 -3.54
N THR A 110 -2.01 18.53 -4.80
CA THR A 110 -1.77 17.46 -5.79
C THR A 110 -0.57 16.61 -5.39
N GLU A 111 0.57 17.23 -5.02
CA GLU A 111 1.76 16.50 -4.54
C GLU A 111 1.44 15.66 -3.30
N TYR A 112 0.72 16.22 -2.33
CA TYR A 112 0.28 15.49 -1.16
C TYR A 112 -0.65 14.32 -1.53
N THR A 113 -1.57 14.52 -2.47
CA THR A 113 -2.51 13.49 -2.91
C THR A 113 -1.79 12.33 -3.58
N ASN A 114 -0.82 12.62 -4.46
CA ASN A 114 0.01 11.58 -5.07
C ASN A 114 0.88 10.85 -4.04
N SER A 115 1.46 11.57 -3.07
CA SER A 115 2.18 10.93 -1.96
C SER A 115 1.27 9.99 -1.17
N LEU A 116 0.05 10.41 -0.84
CA LEU A 116 -0.94 9.59 -0.15
C LEU A 116 -1.34 8.36 -0.95
N ARG A 117 -1.63 8.52 -2.25
CA ARG A 117 -1.93 7.41 -3.16
C ARG A 117 -0.79 6.41 -3.19
N ASN A 118 0.45 6.88 -3.37
CA ASN A 118 1.61 6.01 -3.39
C ASN A 118 1.77 5.22 -2.07
N GLY A 119 1.61 5.87 -0.91
CA GLY A 119 1.70 5.16 0.37
C GLY A 119 0.61 4.10 0.56
N ILE A 120 -0.62 4.35 0.09
CA ILE A 120 -1.71 3.37 0.09
C ILE A 120 -1.39 2.18 -0.83
N LEU A 121 -0.88 2.47 -2.04
CA LEU A 121 -0.55 1.45 -3.03
C LEU A 121 0.62 0.57 -2.58
N GLU A 122 1.67 1.17 -2.00
CA GLU A 122 2.79 0.44 -1.37
C GLU A 122 2.30 -0.46 -0.24
N ALA A 123 1.34 0.01 0.57
CA ALA A 123 0.72 -0.81 1.59
C ALA A 123 0.02 -2.04 1.02
N TYR A 124 -0.81 -1.86 -0.02
CA TYR A 124 -1.49 -2.97 -0.68
C TYR A 124 -0.50 -3.97 -1.29
N SER A 125 0.51 -3.48 -2.00
CA SER A 125 1.58 -4.30 -2.58
C SER A 125 2.29 -5.13 -1.51
N GLY A 126 2.74 -4.50 -0.43
CA GLY A 126 3.41 -5.18 0.69
C GLY A 126 2.52 -6.21 1.38
N ILE A 127 1.22 -5.94 1.55
CA ILE A 127 0.27 -6.91 2.12
C ILE A 127 0.07 -8.09 1.18
N PHE A 128 -0.16 -7.88 -0.12
CA PHE A 128 -0.30 -8.98 -1.07
C PHE A 128 0.94 -9.86 -1.10
N GLN A 129 2.12 -9.25 -1.23
CA GLN A 129 3.38 -9.97 -1.27
C GLN A 129 3.68 -10.71 0.03
N GLY A 130 3.39 -10.10 1.20
CA GLY A 130 3.54 -10.75 2.50
C GLY A 130 2.66 -12.00 2.68
N PHE A 131 1.46 -12.02 2.07
CA PHE A 131 0.55 -13.17 2.13
C PHE A 131 0.71 -14.16 0.98
N LYS A 132 1.44 -13.83 -0.09
CA LYS A 132 1.50 -14.60 -1.34
C LYS A 132 1.81 -16.09 -1.17
N SER A 133 2.69 -16.44 -0.23
CA SER A 133 3.06 -17.84 0.06
C SER A 133 2.33 -18.45 1.27
N SER A 134 1.40 -17.72 1.87
CA SER A 134 0.59 -18.20 2.99
C SER A 134 -0.65 -18.96 2.51
N ALA A 135 -1.09 -19.95 3.29
CA ALA A 135 -2.40 -20.58 3.09
C ALA A 135 -3.59 -19.62 3.36
N LYS A 136 -3.31 -18.42 3.87
CA LYS A 136 -4.31 -17.42 4.29
C LYS A 136 -4.55 -16.31 3.27
N THR A 137 -4.11 -16.46 2.02
CA THR A 137 -4.42 -15.50 0.92
C THR A 137 -5.92 -15.24 0.76
N GLN A 138 -6.76 -16.21 1.11
CA GLN A 138 -8.22 -16.09 1.09
C GLN A 138 -8.76 -14.95 1.98
N LEU A 139 -8.03 -14.56 3.03
CA LEU A 139 -8.40 -13.44 3.89
C LEU A 139 -8.36 -12.09 3.16
N LEU A 140 -7.66 -12.01 2.03
CA LEU A 140 -7.53 -10.78 1.23
C LEU A 140 -8.66 -10.61 0.20
N ILE A 141 -9.37 -11.70 -0.14
CA ILE A 141 -10.43 -11.71 -1.15
C ILE A 141 -11.51 -10.64 -0.89
N PRO A 142 -12.03 -10.46 0.34
CA PRO A 142 -13.07 -9.46 0.61
C PRO A 142 -12.64 -8.01 0.32
N TYR A 143 -11.34 -7.72 0.32
CA TYR A 143 -10.80 -6.37 0.08
C TYR A 143 -10.51 -6.09 -1.40
N ALA A 144 -10.39 -7.14 -2.23
CA ALA A 144 -10.05 -7.01 -3.64
C ALA A 144 -10.98 -6.08 -4.45
N PRO A 145 -12.33 -6.11 -4.28
CA PRO A 145 -13.20 -5.21 -5.02
C PRO A 145 -12.93 -3.72 -4.73
N HIS A 146 -12.68 -3.37 -3.47
CA HIS A 146 -12.39 -1.98 -3.09
C HIS A 146 -11.02 -1.52 -3.60
N ILE A 147 -10.02 -2.40 -3.62
CA ILE A 147 -8.70 -2.10 -4.19
C ILE A 147 -8.81 -1.84 -5.69
N LEU A 148 -9.57 -2.66 -6.42
CA LEU A 148 -9.82 -2.43 -7.85
C LEU A 148 -10.61 -1.15 -8.11
N GLN A 149 -11.62 -0.86 -7.28
CA GLN A 149 -12.35 0.40 -7.36
C GLN A 149 -11.43 1.61 -7.16
N PHE A 150 -10.47 1.52 -6.24
CA PHE A 150 -9.48 2.57 -6.03
C PHE A 150 -8.56 2.75 -7.24
N LEU A 151 -8.05 1.65 -7.81
CA LEU A 151 -7.23 1.70 -9.04
C LEU A 151 -8.01 2.30 -10.22
N ASP A 152 -9.28 1.90 -10.39
CA ASP A 152 -10.18 2.46 -11.40
C ASP A 152 -10.38 3.97 -11.20
N GLY A 153 -10.56 4.42 -9.95
CA GLY A 153 -10.69 5.83 -9.60
C GLY A 153 -9.46 6.65 -9.97
N ILE A 154 -8.26 6.21 -9.56
CA ILE A 154 -7.01 6.89 -9.87
C ILE A 154 -6.80 7.00 -11.39
N TYR A 155 -7.03 5.91 -12.12
CA TYR A 155 -6.84 5.89 -13.57
C TYR A 155 -7.84 6.79 -14.32
N MET A 156 -9.10 6.82 -13.88
CA MET A 156 -10.15 7.60 -14.53
C MET A 156 -9.99 9.11 -14.33
N GLU A 157 -9.43 9.54 -13.20
CA GLU A 157 -9.13 10.95 -12.95
C GLU A 157 -8.00 11.50 -13.82
N LYS A 158 -7.10 10.64 -14.31
CA LYS A 158 -5.94 11.01 -15.15
C LYS A 158 -5.00 12.05 -14.51
N ASP A 159 -5.04 12.17 -13.20
CA ASP A 159 -4.23 13.12 -12.42
C ASP A 159 -3.33 12.36 -11.45
N MET A 160 -2.41 11.57 -12.00
CA MET A 160 -1.41 10.82 -11.25
C MET A 160 -0.03 11.02 -11.87
N ASP A 161 0.99 11.05 -11.03
CA ASP A 161 2.38 11.07 -11.49
C ASP A 161 2.87 9.67 -11.90
N ASP A 162 4.05 9.63 -12.51
CA ASP A 162 4.68 8.39 -13.00
C ASP A 162 4.94 7.38 -11.87
N VAL A 163 5.19 7.87 -10.65
CA VAL A 163 5.43 7.02 -9.47
C VAL A 163 4.15 6.31 -9.07
N VAL A 164 3.05 7.05 -8.91
CA VAL A 164 1.73 6.49 -8.62
C VAL A 164 1.29 5.55 -9.73
N MET A 165 1.49 5.92 -11.01
CA MET A 165 1.13 5.08 -12.14
C MET A 165 1.86 3.73 -12.11
N LYS A 166 3.18 3.75 -11.89
CA LYS A 166 4.01 2.54 -11.74
C LYS A 166 3.55 1.69 -10.56
N THR A 167 3.35 2.28 -9.39
CA THR A 167 2.96 1.52 -8.19
C THR A 167 1.55 0.95 -8.35
N ALA A 168 0.62 1.69 -8.96
CA ALA A 168 -0.76 1.24 -9.21
C ALA A 168 -0.81 0.04 -10.16
N ILE A 169 -0.06 0.06 -11.27
CA ILE A 169 -0.01 -1.10 -12.18
C ILE A 169 0.67 -2.31 -11.51
N GLY A 170 1.65 -2.06 -10.64
CA GLY A 170 2.24 -3.07 -9.76
C GLY A 170 1.21 -3.72 -8.84
N VAL A 171 0.38 -2.94 -8.14
CA VAL A 171 -0.69 -3.46 -7.27
C VAL A 171 -1.70 -4.31 -8.05
N LEU A 172 -2.06 -3.92 -9.28
CA LEU A 172 -2.93 -4.73 -10.14
C LEU A 172 -2.31 -6.11 -10.43
N GLY A 173 -1.00 -6.15 -10.69
CA GLY A 173 -0.26 -7.39 -10.86
C GLY A 173 -0.16 -8.21 -9.58
N ASP A 174 0.14 -7.58 -8.43
CA ASP A 174 0.22 -8.24 -7.12
C ASP A 174 -1.12 -8.88 -6.72
N LEU A 175 -2.23 -8.19 -6.99
CA LEU A 175 -3.59 -8.68 -6.79
C LEU A 175 -3.83 -9.97 -7.61
N ALA A 176 -3.49 -9.94 -8.90
CA ALA A 176 -3.64 -11.08 -9.79
C ALA A 176 -2.76 -12.26 -9.37
N ASP A 177 -1.50 -11.99 -9.04
CA ASP A 177 -0.52 -13.02 -8.68
C ASP A 177 -0.81 -13.66 -7.32
N THR A 178 -1.43 -12.92 -6.40
CA THR A 178 -1.74 -13.39 -5.03
C THR A 178 -3.08 -14.12 -4.94
N LEU A 179 -4.12 -13.65 -5.64
CA LEU A 179 -5.48 -14.20 -5.51
C LEU A 179 -5.89 -15.11 -6.68
N GLY A 180 -5.09 -15.17 -7.74
CA GLY A 180 -5.34 -16.04 -8.90
C GLY A 180 -6.72 -15.82 -9.52
N SER A 181 -7.47 -16.91 -9.70
CA SER A 181 -8.77 -16.89 -10.38
C SER A 181 -9.81 -15.96 -9.73
N HIS A 182 -9.73 -15.74 -8.41
CA HIS A 182 -10.62 -14.78 -7.72
C HIS A 182 -10.36 -13.34 -8.19
N ALA A 183 -9.08 -12.94 -8.33
CA ALA A 183 -8.74 -11.63 -8.89
C ALA A 183 -9.03 -11.57 -10.38
N ALA A 184 -8.76 -12.65 -11.13
CA ALA A 184 -8.99 -12.68 -12.58
C ALA A 184 -10.44 -12.32 -12.94
N SER A 185 -11.42 -12.88 -12.25
CA SER A 185 -12.83 -12.55 -12.49
C SER A 185 -13.15 -11.08 -12.22
N LEU A 186 -12.57 -10.49 -11.17
CA LEU A 186 -12.79 -9.09 -10.83
C LEU A 186 -12.10 -8.15 -11.82
N ILE A 187 -10.86 -8.46 -12.21
CA ILE A 187 -10.08 -7.67 -13.19
C ILE A 187 -10.76 -7.68 -14.56
N GLN A 188 -11.35 -8.82 -14.97
CA GLN A 188 -12.12 -8.90 -16.21
C GLN A 188 -13.42 -8.08 -16.19
N GLN A 189 -14.00 -7.83 -15.00
CA GLN A 189 -15.20 -7.02 -14.82
C GLN A 189 -14.89 -5.53 -14.58
N SER A 190 -13.64 -5.20 -14.22
CA SER A 190 -13.20 -3.82 -14.03
C SER A 190 -13.37 -3.01 -15.32
N VAL A 191 -13.83 -1.78 -15.15
CA VAL A 191 -14.15 -0.89 -16.26
C VAL A 191 -12.88 -0.37 -16.93
N SER A 192 -11.78 -0.25 -16.17
CA SER A 192 -10.58 0.45 -16.65
C SER A 192 -9.32 -0.39 -16.68
N SER A 193 -9.25 -1.51 -15.95
CA SER A 193 -8.01 -2.30 -15.77
C SER A 193 -7.32 -2.67 -17.09
N LYS A 194 -8.10 -2.98 -18.14
CA LYS A 194 -7.54 -3.32 -19.46
C LYS A 194 -6.91 -2.11 -20.15
N ASP A 195 -7.59 -0.98 -20.14
CA ASP A 195 -7.10 0.24 -20.78
C ASP A 195 -5.91 0.81 -20.00
N PHE A 196 -5.98 0.76 -18.66
CA PHE A 196 -4.88 1.12 -17.79
C PHE A 196 -3.62 0.28 -18.07
N LEU A 197 -3.75 -1.04 -18.14
CA LEU A 197 -2.63 -1.92 -18.47
C LEU A 197 -2.03 -1.60 -19.86
N ASN A 198 -2.87 -1.37 -20.87
CA ASN A 198 -2.40 -1.06 -22.23
C ASN A 198 -1.68 0.29 -22.32
N GLU A 199 -2.13 1.28 -21.55
CA GLU A 199 -1.49 2.59 -21.44
C GLU A 199 -0.11 2.46 -20.82
N CYS A 200 0.01 1.75 -19.68
CA CYS A 200 1.31 1.51 -19.05
C CYS A 200 2.28 0.70 -19.94
N LEU A 201 1.78 -0.28 -20.70
CA LEU A 201 2.58 -1.04 -21.67
C LEU A 201 3.09 -0.18 -22.85
N SER A 202 2.40 0.91 -23.13
CA SER A 202 2.73 1.86 -24.20
C SER A 202 3.52 3.07 -23.70
N SER A 203 3.81 3.14 -22.40
CA SER A 203 4.57 4.23 -21.79
C SER A 203 5.99 4.33 -22.36
N GLU A 204 6.49 5.56 -22.47
CA GLU A 204 7.89 5.84 -22.80
C GLU A 204 8.81 5.62 -21.59
N ASP A 205 8.26 5.65 -20.37
CA ASP A 205 9.00 5.33 -19.16
C ASP A 205 9.23 3.81 -19.06
N VAL A 206 10.51 3.43 -19.03
CA VAL A 206 10.94 2.03 -19.00
C VAL A 206 10.47 1.32 -17.73
N MET A 207 10.48 1.99 -16.58
CA MET A 207 10.11 1.40 -15.29
C MET A 207 8.60 1.15 -15.20
N ILE A 208 7.77 2.05 -15.73
CA ILE A 208 6.31 1.84 -15.84
C ILE A 208 6.04 0.65 -16.76
N LYS A 209 6.70 0.63 -17.92
CA LYS A 209 6.52 -0.43 -18.91
C LYS A 209 6.92 -1.81 -18.39
N GLU A 210 8.07 -1.93 -17.73
CA GLU A 210 8.53 -3.18 -17.10
C GLU A 210 7.53 -3.67 -16.04
N SER A 211 7.01 -2.76 -15.21
CA SER A 211 6.00 -3.10 -14.20
C SER A 211 4.69 -3.59 -14.86
N ALA A 212 4.27 -2.95 -15.95
CA ALA A 212 3.10 -3.35 -16.72
C ALA A 212 3.28 -4.70 -17.43
N GLU A 213 4.46 -4.97 -17.98
CA GLU A 213 4.79 -6.26 -18.59
C GLU A 213 4.71 -7.39 -17.55
N TRP A 214 5.24 -7.16 -16.34
CA TRP A 214 5.10 -8.11 -15.24
C TRP A 214 3.63 -8.29 -14.83
N ALA A 215 2.87 -7.21 -14.65
CA ALA A 215 1.45 -7.27 -14.29
C ALA A 215 0.64 -8.05 -15.34
N LYS A 216 0.90 -7.81 -16.63
CA LYS A 216 0.29 -8.57 -17.75
C LYS A 216 0.54 -10.07 -17.61
N LEU A 217 1.76 -10.48 -17.29
CA LEU A 217 2.08 -11.89 -17.09
C LEU A 217 1.33 -12.47 -15.88
N ALA A 218 1.27 -11.76 -14.75
CA ALA A 218 0.53 -12.17 -13.57
C ALA A 218 -0.98 -12.35 -13.86
N ILE A 219 -1.60 -11.36 -14.51
CA ILE A 219 -3.01 -11.41 -14.91
C ILE A 219 -3.27 -12.57 -15.88
N SER A 220 -2.38 -12.78 -16.84
CA SER A 220 -2.53 -13.87 -17.82
C SER A 220 -2.45 -15.24 -17.15
N ARG A 221 -1.55 -15.41 -16.17
CA ARG A 221 -1.49 -16.63 -15.34
C ARG A 221 -2.78 -16.81 -14.54
N ALA A 222 -3.27 -15.76 -13.89
CA ALA A 222 -4.48 -15.81 -13.07
C ALA A 222 -5.74 -16.18 -13.86
N ILE A 223 -5.84 -15.76 -15.13
CA ILE A 223 -6.96 -16.10 -16.03
C ILE A 223 -6.87 -17.54 -16.56
N SER A 224 -5.65 -18.09 -16.65
CA SER A 224 -5.42 -19.41 -17.25
C SER A 224 -5.64 -20.58 -16.28
N VAL A 225 -5.90 -20.29 -15.00
CA VAL A 225 -6.12 -21.25 -13.90
C VAL A 225 -7.61 -21.41 -13.65
#